data_AF-A0A417CFW6-F1
#
_entry.id   AF-A0A417CFW6-F1
#
_cell.length_a   1.000
_cell.length_b   1.000
_cell.length_c   1.000
_cell.angle_alpha   90.00
_cell.angle_beta   90.00
_cell.angle_gamma   90.00
#
_symmetry.space_group_name_H-M   'P 1'
#
loop_
_entity.id
_entity.type
_entity.pdbx_description
1 polymer ?
#
loop_
_entity_poly.entity_id
_entity_poly.type
_entity_poly.pdbx_seq_one_letter_code
_entity_poly.pdbx_strand_id
1 'polypeptide(L)'
;MFQEGFLWGGAVTAHQSEGAYTACGKSPAVCDLFPKPEHSDFKDGIDSFHRYDEDFALFEEMGFTSYRFSIDWSRVCPDGEHFSEEAMQFYDDFIDSMIKHGMEPMCSLYHFEMPQVLMKKYNGFYSRKVVDLFVKFADKMIDRYGDRVKKWISFNEQNSIGLIGSKKIAYGAVCPTGCDEQLFINQLVHNTFVAHAKVVEKVHTIKDAIVLGMVIYIPHYAATCNPLDELEARNQMAVTDMYFEMFTYGEYSSYMLAKMKNENKMPEMEPGDLELLKNNTCDWLSLSYYFSTVASYGKLSMDMNGNAKAAVNPYLKASEWGWQIDPLSLRIGLRDIYARYRLPVMVVENGFGMRDQLVNGTVEDDDRINYMKDHIEQISLAIDEGVDCRGYLMWGPIDILSSQGEMSKRYGTIYVNREDKDLKDMKRYKKKSFYWYKKVIETNGKDIAND
;
A
#
# COMPACT_ATOMS: atom_id res chain seq x y z
N MET A 1 -1.49 -9.78 23.79
CA MET A 1 -0.14 -10.33 23.47
C MET A 1 -0.13 -10.82 22.04
N PHE A 2 0.91 -10.48 21.27
CA PHE A 2 1.04 -10.95 19.89
C PHE A 2 1.27 -12.46 19.84
N GLN A 3 0.67 -13.12 18.85
CA GLN A 3 0.81 -14.55 18.63
C GLN A 3 2.24 -14.93 18.24
N GLU A 4 2.65 -16.17 18.51
CA GLU A 4 3.90 -16.71 17.96
C GLU A 4 3.83 -16.70 16.43
N GLY A 5 4.91 -16.28 15.78
CA GLY A 5 4.94 -16.11 14.32
C GLY A 5 4.23 -14.84 13.81
N PHE A 6 3.91 -13.87 14.69
CA PHE A 6 3.47 -12.54 14.24
C PHE A 6 4.52 -11.90 13.33
N LEU A 7 4.09 -11.41 12.17
CA LEU A 7 4.99 -10.90 11.14
C LEU A 7 5.37 -9.45 11.46
N TRP A 8 6.59 -9.27 11.95
CA TRP A 8 7.20 -7.97 12.17
C TRP A 8 8.09 -7.58 11.00
N GLY A 9 7.99 -6.33 10.56
CA GLY A 9 8.94 -5.81 9.58
C GLY A 9 8.55 -4.47 9.02
N GLY A 10 8.80 -4.28 7.73
CA GLY A 10 8.54 -3.04 7.02
C GLY A 10 8.19 -3.23 5.56
N ALA A 11 7.70 -2.16 4.95
CA ALA A 11 7.27 -2.12 3.56
C ALA A 11 7.90 -0.93 2.83
N VAL A 12 8.31 -1.16 1.58
CA VAL A 12 8.69 -0.10 0.63
C VAL A 12 8.06 -0.38 -0.74
N THR A 13 8.35 0.51 -1.69
CA THR A 13 7.99 0.36 -3.10
C THR A 13 9.22 0.51 -3.96
N ALA A 14 9.22 -0.13 -5.13
CA ALA A 14 10.30 -0.07 -6.08
C ALA A 14 10.61 1.38 -6.47
N HIS A 15 9.60 2.14 -6.92
CA HIS A 15 9.83 3.51 -7.39
C HIS A 15 10.30 4.49 -6.30
N GLN A 16 9.92 4.29 -5.03
CA GLN A 16 10.36 5.18 -3.95
C GLN A 16 11.76 4.83 -3.42
N SER A 17 12.26 3.62 -3.68
CA SER A 17 13.50 3.10 -3.07
C SER A 17 14.60 2.68 -4.05
N GLU A 18 14.28 1.94 -5.11
CA GLU A 18 15.28 1.28 -5.97
C GLU A 18 16.18 2.26 -6.70
N GLY A 19 15.59 3.24 -7.41
CA GLY A 19 16.32 4.07 -8.35
C GLY A 19 16.74 3.31 -9.62
N ALA A 20 17.96 3.55 -10.09
CA ALA A 20 18.53 2.92 -11.30
C ALA A 20 17.56 2.98 -12.49
N TYR A 21 17.05 4.18 -12.77
CA TYR A 21 15.92 4.43 -13.67
C TYR A 21 16.07 3.91 -15.11
N THR A 22 17.29 3.71 -15.58
CA THR A 22 17.59 3.22 -16.94
C THR A 22 18.22 1.83 -16.96
N ALA A 23 18.47 1.22 -15.79
CA ALA A 23 19.06 -0.10 -15.70
C ALA A 23 18.08 -1.18 -16.16
N CYS A 24 18.62 -2.27 -16.74
CA CYS A 24 17.86 -3.43 -17.21
C CYS A 24 16.76 -3.11 -18.24
N GLY A 25 16.89 -1.99 -18.96
CA GLY A 25 15.93 -1.54 -19.97
C GLY A 25 14.65 -0.91 -19.41
N LYS A 26 14.64 -0.52 -18.13
CA LYS A 26 13.50 0.13 -17.48
C LYS A 26 12.97 1.31 -18.31
N SER A 27 11.65 1.36 -18.46
CA SER A 27 10.95 2.46 -19.12
C SER A 27 10.27 3.40 -18.10
N PRO A 28 9.80 4.58 -18.54
CA PRO A 28 8.99 5.44 -17.67
C PRO A 28 7.72 4.73 -17.20
N ALA A 29 7.45 4.82 -15.90
CA ALA A 29 6.25 4.33 -15.25
C ALA A 29 5.26 5.47 -14.94
N VAL A 30 4.00 5.15 -14.69
CA VAL A 30 2.98 6.17 -14.38
C VAL A 30 3.27 6.92 -13.07
N CYS A 31 3.92 6.27 -12.08
CA CYS A 31 4.39 6.92 -10.86
C CYS A 31 5.38 8.07 -11.12
N ASP A 32 6.15 8.04 -12.22
CA ASP A 32 7.11 9.10 -12.58
C ASP A 32 6.42 10.43 -12.92
N LEU A 33 5.08 10.44 -13.05
CA LEU A 33 4.27 11.63 -13.26
C LEU A 33 3.82 12.29 -11.94
N PHE A 34 4.04 11.65 -10.80
CA PHE A 34 3.53 12.12 -9.51
C PHE A 34 4.39 13.20 -8.84
N PRO A 35 5.73 13.19 -8.96
CA PRO A 35 6.56 14.17 -8.27
C PRO A 35 6.21 15.61 -8.61
N LYS A 36 6.27 16.47 -7.59
CA LYS A 36 6.12 17.92 -7.79
C LYS A 36 7.45 18.53 -8.24
N PRO A 37 7.45 19.61 -9.06
CA PRO A 37 8.68 20.25 -9.53
C PRO A 37 9.68 20.64 -8.42
N GLU A 38 9.16 21.04 -7.26
CA GLU A 38 9.94 21.44 -6.08
C GLU A 38 10.56 20.26 -5.31
N HIS A 39 10.09 19.03 -5.51
CA HIS A 39 10.57 17.82 -4.83
C HIS A 39 11.57 17.02 -5.68
N SER A 40 12.06 15.88 -5.19
CA SER A 40 12.87 14.95 -5.99
C SER A 40 12.05 14.23 -7.06
N ASP A 41 12.70 13.67 -8.07
CA ASP A 41 12.11 12.61 -8.89
C ASP A 41 12.47 11.23 -8.33
N PHE A 42 11.97 10.16 -8.94
CA PHE A 42 12.21 8.78 -8.49
C PHE A 42 13.44 8.12 -9.12
N LYS A 43 14.23 8.83 -9.94
CA LYS A 43 15.21 8.18 -10.81
C LYS A 43 16.35 7.51 -10.04
N ASP A 44 16.80 8.16 -8.98
CA ASP A 44 17.88 7.66 -8.13
C ASP A 44 17.36 6.89 -6.92
N GLY A 45 16.08 7.07 -6.55
CA GLY A 45 15.53 6.47 -5.32
C GLY A 45 16.47 6.71 -4.14
N ILE A 46 16.58 5.75 -3.23
CA ILE A 46 17.68 5.72 -2.26
C ILE A 46 18.80 4.79 -2.70
N ASP A 47 18.86 4.48 -4.00
CA ASP A 47 19.83 3.57 -4.60
C ASP A 47 19.75 2.13 -4.05
N SER A 48 18.56 1.70 -3.57
CA SER A 48 18.39 0.33 -3.09
C SER A 48 18.62 -0.71 -4.19
N PHE A 49 18.49 -0.35 -5.47
CA PHE A 49 18.85 -1.25 -6.58
C PHE A 49 20.30 -1.75 -6.48
N HIS A 50 21.23 -0.91 -6.02
CA HIS A 50 22.64 -1.30 -5.84
C HIS A 50 22.98 -1.65 -4.38
N ARG A 51 22.09 -1.34 -3.43
CA ARG A 51 22.37 -1.37 -1.98
C ARG A 51 21.42 -2.24 -1.17
N TYR A 52 20.54 -3.03 -1.80
CA TYR A 52 19.54 -3.82 -1.09
C TYR A 52 20.16 -4.77 -0.05
N ASP A 53 21.33 -5.36 -0.30
CA ASP A 53 22.00 -6.26 0.68
C ASP A 53 22.48 -5.47 1.92
N GLU A 54 22.93 -4.21 1.75
CA GLU A 54 23.25 -3.30 2.88
C GLU A 54 21.98 -2.96 3.67
N ASP A 55 20.89 -2.66 2.96
CA ASP A 55 19.60 -2.33 3.56
C ASP A 55 19.02 -3.55 4.34
N PHE A 56 19.13 -4.76 3.78
CA PHE A 56 18.68 -6.01 4.40
C PHE A 56 19.51 -6.43 5.61
N ALA A 57 20.82 -6.17 5.61
CA ALA A 57 21.64 -6.38 6.81
C ALA A 57 21.17 -5.49 7.99
N LEU A 58 20.69 -4.27 7.72
CA LEU A 58 20.11 -3.41 8.74
C LEU A 58 18.73 -3.91 9.20
N PHE A 59 17.93 -4.48 8.30
CA PHE A 59 16.63 -5.07 8.64
C PHE A 59 16.78 -6.37 9.47
N GLU A 60 17.77 -7.21 9.13
CA GLU A 60 18.16 -8.37 9.95
C GLU A 60 18.60 -7.92 11.34
N GLU A 61 19.40 -6.86 11.44
CA GLU A 61 19.83 -6.34 12.74
C GLU A 61 18.66 -5.83 13.59
N MET A 62 17.61 -5.27 12.97
CA MET A 62 16.36 -4.93 13.66
C MET A 62 15.52 -6.16 14.03
N GLY A 63 15.78 -7.32 13.43
CA GLY A 63 15.05 -8.56 13.68
C GLY A 63 13.83 -8.77 12.79
N PHE A 64 13.76 -8.12 11.61
CA PHE A 64 12.62 -8.30 10.70
C PHE A 64 12.38 -9.77 10.39
N THR A 65 11.12 -10.20 10.48
CA THR A 65 10.68 -11.55 10.10
C THR A 65 10.01 -11.56 8.74
N SER A 66 9.55 -10.41 8.25
CA SER A 66 8.97 -10.27 6.92
C SER A 66 9.29 -8.91 6.30
N TYR A 67 9.38 -8.85 4.99
CA TYR A 67 9.59 -7.61 4.27
C TYR A 67 8.70 -7.54 3.04
N ARG A 68 8.01 -6.42 2.89
CA ARG A 68 7.12 -6.16 1.77
C ARG A 68 7.77 -5.23 0.75
N PHE A 69 7.77 -5.65 -0.50
CA PHE A 69 8.32 -4.90 -1.64
C PHE A 69 7.36 -4.96 -2.83
N SER A 70 7.62 -4.16 -3.87
CA SER A 70 6.97 -4.28 -5.17
C SER A 70 7.96 -4.68 -6.26
N ILE A 71 7.47 -5.37 -7.29
CA ILE A 71 8.21 -5.61 -8.53
C ILE A 71 7.82 -4.52 -9.52
N ASP A 72 8.80 -3.79 -10.05
CA ASP A 72 8.58 -2.72 -11.00
C ASP A 72 8.20 -3.29 -12.38
N TRP A 73 6.92 -3.18 -12.74
CA TRP A 73 6.41 -3.65 -14.04
C TRP A 73 7.11 -2.93 -15.22
N SER A 74 7.44 -1.64 -15.10
CA SER A 74 8.19 -0.89 -16.11
C SER A 74 9.65 -1.30 -16.25
N ARG A 75 10.23 -1.99 -15.25
CA ARG A 75 11.56 -2.59 -15.34
C ARG A 75 11.49 -3.97 -15.97
N VAL A 76 10.58 -4.82 -15.50
CA VAL A 76 10.53 -6.23 -15.91
C VAL A 76 9.85 -6.42 -17.28
N CYS A 77 8.93 -5.54 -17.64
CA CYS A 77 8.22 -5.59 -18.92
C CYS A 77 8.07 -4.17 -19.50
N PRO A 78 9.18 -3.54 -19.94
CA PRO A 78 9.25 -2.10 -20.19
C PRO A 78 8.34 -1.59 -21.31
N ASP A 79 7.99 -2.43 -22.28
CA ASP A 79 7.02 -2.11 -23.33
C ASP A 79 5.61 -2.67 -23.05
N GLY A 80 5.46 -3.37 -21.93
CA GLY A 80 4.25 -4.06 -21.51
C GLY A 80 3.98 -5.41 -22.19
N GLU A 81 4.84 -5.86 -23.12
CA GLU A 81 4.66 -7.11 -23.87
C GLU A 81 5.85 -8.08 -23.75
N HIS A 82 7.09 -7.56 -23.73
CA HIS A 82 8.34 -8.32 -23.70
C HIS A 82 9.07 -8.19 -22.36
N PHE A 83 9.51 -9.33 -21.82
CA PHE A 83 10.18 -9.40 -20.53
C PHE A 83 11.69 -9.17 -20.61
N SER A 84 12.24 -8.47 -19.63
CA SER A 84 13.68 -8.28 -19.42
C SER A 84 14.21 -9.37 -18.47
N GLU A 85 15.03 -10.29 -18.99
CA GLU A 85 15.66 -11.34 -18.17
C GLU A 85 16.62 -10.73 -17.14
N GLU A 86 17.36 -9.69 -17.51
CA GLU A 86 18.26 -8.97 -16.60
C GLU A 86 17.49 -8.36 -15.42
N ALA A 87 16.32 -7.77 -15.68
CA ALA A 87 15.46 -7.24 -14.63
C ALA A 87 14.90 -8.34 -13.73
N MET A 88 14.51 -9.47 -14.29
CA MET A 88 14.04 -10.61 -13.49
C MET A 88 15.16 -11.21 -12.64
N GLN A 89 16.38 -11.30 -13.17
CA GLN A 89 17.55 -11.74 -12.42
C GLN A 89 17.85 -10.80 -11.23
N PHE A 90 17.71 -9.48 -11.40
CA PHE A 90 17.82 -8.56 -10.27
C PHE A 90 16.85 -8.92 -9.14
N TYR A 91 15.59 -9.21 -9.46
CA TYR A 91 14.61 -9.60 -8.44
C TYR A 91 14.87 -11.00 -7.86
N ASP A 92 15.47 -11.93 -8.61
CA ASP A 92 15.98 -13.18 -8.02
C ASP A 92 17.03 -12.89 -6.94
N ASP A 93 18.05 -12.10 -7.27
CA ASP A 93 19.15 -11.78 -6.36
C ASP A 93 18.64 -10.99 -5.14
N PHE A 94 17.70 -10.07 -5.35
CA PHE A 94 17.02 -9.31 -4.30
C PHE A 94 16.23 -10.22 -3.36
N ILE A 95 15.43 -11.15 -3.90
CA ILE A 95 14.63 -12.10 -3.10
C ILE A 95 15.55 -13.06 -2.34
N ASP A 96 16.60 -13.57 -2.98
CA ASP A 96 17.55 -14.48 -2.35
C ASP A 96 18.34 -13.81 -1.22
N SER A 97 18.75 -12.55 -1.41
CA SER A 97 19.39 -11.76 -0.34
C SER A 97 18.42 -11.52 0.83
N MET A 98 17.16 -11.17 0.56
CA MET A 98 16.13 -10.98 1.59
C MET A 98 15.94 -12.26 2.44
N ILE A 99 15.83 -13.42 1.80
CA ILE A 99 15.68 -14.71 2.48
C ILE A 99 16.94 -15.08 3.26
N LYS A 100 18.12 -14.83 2.70
CA LYS A 100 19.42 -15.02 3.37
C LYS A 100 19.51 -14.20 4.67
N HIS A 101 18.90 -13.01 4.69
CA HIS A 101 18.78 -12.14 5.87
C HIS A 101 17.60 -12.50 6.79
N GLY A 102 16.98 -13.68 6.62
CA GLY A 102 15.99 -14.25 7.54
C GLY A 102 14.57 -13.71 7.38
N MET A 103 14.29 -12.94 6.33
CA MET A 103 12.99 -12.32 6.12
C MET A 103 12.13 -13.13 5.15
N GLU A 104 10.85 -13.30 5.50
CA GLU A 104 9.84 -13.85 4.59
C GLU A 104 9.39 -12.80 3.57
N PRO A 105 9.52 -13.05 2.25
CA PRO A 105 9.11 -12.09 1.23
C PRO A 105 7.59 -11.94 1.10
N MET A 106 7.13 -10.70 1.02
CA MET A 106 5.77 -10.35 0.59
C MET A 106 5.81 -9.43 -0.64
N CYS A 107 5.27 -9.89 -1.76
CA CYS A 107 5.36 -9.17 -3.03
C CYS A 107 4.05 -8.46 -3.39
N SER A 108 4.12 -7.16 -3.65
CA SER A 108 3.07 -6.39 -4.32
C SER A 108 3.34 -6.34 -5.82
N LEU A 109 2.43 -6.87 -6.64
CA LEU A 109 2.59 -6.92 -8.10
C LEU A 109 2.32 -5.58 -8.78
N TYR A 110 1.50 -4.72 -8.17
CA TYR A 110 1.22 -3.39 -8.70
C TYR A 110 1.28 -2.33 -7.61
N HIS A 111 2.28 -1.45 -7.69
CA HIS A 111 2.38 -0.26 -6.85
C HIS A 111 2.62 0.99 -7.72
N PHE A 112 1.72 1.19 -8.69
CA PHE A 112 1.73 2.32 -9.63
C PHE A 112 2.90 2.32 -10.63
N GLU A 113 3.62 1.22 -10.77
CA GLU A 113 4.76 1.10 -11.69
C GLU A 113 4.36 0.65 -13.13
N MET A 114 3.14 0.96 -13.59
CA MET A 114 2.71 0.63 -14.97
C MET A 114 3.62 1.31 -16.01
N PRO A 115 4.14 0.61 -17.04
CA PRO A 115 4.80 1.26 -18.16
C PRO A 115 3.91 2.33 -18.82
N GLN A 116 4.37 3.58 -18.92
CA GLN A 116 3.58 4.69 -19.48
C GLN A 116 3.14 4.44 -20.93
N VAL A 117 3.81 3.55 -21.67
CA VAL A 117 3.39 3.17 -23.02
C VAL A 117 2.01 2.51 -23.02
N LEU A 118 1.65 1.76 -21.98
CA LEU A 118 0.33 1.14 -21.85
C LEU A 118 -0.75 2.18 -21.55
N MET A 119 -0.45 3.16 -20.69
CA MET A 119 -1.29 4.34 -20.49
C MET A 119 -1.53 5.07 -21.82
N LYS A 120 -0.46 5.39 -22.57
CA LYS A 120 -0.56 6.17 -23.82
C LYS A 120 -1.32 5.43 -24.93
N LYS A 121 -1.14 4.11 -25.04
CA LYS A 121 -1.71 3.29 -26.13
C LYS A 121 -3.13 2.81 -25.84
N TYR A 122 -3.45 2.56 -24.56
CA TYR A 122 -4.68 1.85 -24.17
C TYR A 122 -5.45 2.51 -23.03
N ASN A 123 -4.99 3.63 -22.47
CA ASN A 123 -5.58 4.26 -21.28
C ASN A 123 -5.55 3.35 -20.03
N GLY A 124 -4.46 2.58 -19.87
CA GLY A 124 -4.19 1.79 -18.67
C GLY A 124 -5.28 0.77 -18.37
N PHE A 125 -5.58 0.57 -17.08
CA PHE A 125 -6.56 -0.44 -16.64
C PHE A 125 -8.01 -0.13 -17.06
N TYR A 126 -8.30 1.03 -17.66
CA TYR A 126 -9.60 1.23 -18.30
C TYR A 126 -9.79 0.29 -19.50
N SER A 127 -8.70 -0.17 -20.13
CA SER A 127 -8.76 -1.15 -21.20
C SER A 127 -8.60 -2.58 -20.70
N ARG A 128 -9.52 -3.44 -21.12
CA ARG A 128 -9.44 -4.89 -20.92
C ARG A 128 -8.14 -5.51 -21.46
N LYS A 129 -7.56 -4.92 -22.51
CA LYS A 129 -6.27 -5.36 -23.04
C LYS A 129 -5.14 -5.18 -22.01
N VAL A 130 -5.14 -4.09 -21.24
CA VAL A 130 -4.12 -3.86 -20.21
C VAL A 130 -4.32 -4.79 -19.02
N VAL A 131 -5.57 -5.18 -18.72
CA VAL A 131 -5.86 -6.25 -17.75
C VAL A 131 -5.14 -7.54 -18.16
N ASP A 132 -5.27 -7.97 -19.42
CA ASP A 132 -4.62 -9.19 -19.89
C ASP A 132 -3.08 -9.09 -19.90
N LEU A 133 -2.53 -7.91 -20.24
CA LEU A 133 -1.08 -7.68 -20.17
C LEU A 133 -0.55 -7.70 -18.73
N PHE A 134 -1.31 -7.13 -17.78
CA PHE A 134 -0.97 -7.20 -16.37
C PHE A 134 -1.00 -8.64 -15.86
N VAL A 135 -2.02 -9.41 -16.22
CA VAL A 135 -2.13 -10.84 -15.83
C VAL A 135 -0.96 -11.63 -16.40
N LYS A 136 -0.59 -11.41 -17.66
CA LYS A 136 0.61 -12.03 -18.25
C LYS A 136 1.88 -11.68 -17.47
N PHE A 137 2.03 -10.43 -17.04
CA PHE A 137 3.14 -10.00 -16.19
C PHE A 137 3.10 -10.71 -14.82
N ALA A 138 1.95 -10.66 -14.13
CA ALA A 138 1.76 -11.28 -12.83
C ALA A 138 2.04 -12.78 -12.86
N ASP A 139 1.49 -13.50 -13.84
CA ASP A 139 1.73 -14.93 -14.04
C ASP A 139 3.21 -15.24 -14.17
N LYS A 140 3.94 -14.44 -14.96
CA LYS A 140 5.38 -14.62 -15.16
C LYS A 140 6.16 -14.40 -13.86
N MET A 141 5.78 -13.43 -13.03
CA MET A 141 6.42 -13.18 -11.74
C MET A 141 6.10 -14.27 -10.72
N ILE A 142 4.83 -14.71 -10.66
CA ILE A 142 4.39 -15.78 -9.76
C ILE A 142 5.06 -17.10 -10.15
N ASP A 143 5.17 -17.41 -11.44
CA ASP A 143 5.87 -18.61 -11.92
C ASP A 143 7.35 -18.60 -11.58
N ARG A 144 8.01 -17.44 -11.65
CA ARG A 144 9.45 -17.34 -11.41
C ARG A 144 9.81 -17.35 -9.92
N TYR A 145 9.02 -16.64 -9.10
CA TYR A 145 9.37 -16.40 -7.70
C TYR A 145 8.47 -17.13 -6.70
N GLY A 146 7.38 -17.77 -7.14
CA GLY A 146 6.41 -18.42 -6.27
C GLY A 146 6.96 -19.60 -5.47
N ASP A 147 8.13 -20.13 -5.83
CA ASP A 147 8.85 -21.12 -5.02
C ASP A 147 9.33 -20.52 -3.69
N ARG A 148 9.72 -19.23 -3.70
CA ARG A 148 10.31 -18.48 -2.57
C ARG A 148 9.39 -17.41 -1.97
N VAL A 149 8.47 -16.85 -2.76
CA VAL A 149 7.51 -15.82 -2.35
C VAL A 149 6.13 -16.46 -2.17
N LYS A 150 5.63 -16.46 -0.93
CA LYS A 150 4.35 -17.09 -0.57
C LYS A 150 3.24 -16.11 -0.24
N LYS A 151 3.54 -14.83 -0.03
CA LYS A 151 2.54 -13.80 0.27
C LYS A 151 2.47 -12.78 -0.87
N TRP A 152 1.31 -12.69 -1.50
CA TRP A 152 1.11 -11.86 -2.69
C TRP A 152 0.02 -10.81 -2.45
N ILE A 153 0.25 -9.60 -2.96
CA ILE A 153 -0.74 -8.54 -3.09
C ILE A 153 -0.81 -8.20 -4.58
N SER A 154 -1.97 -8.33 -5.22
CA SER A 154 -2.09 -7.99 -6.64
C SER A 154 -1.97 -6.48 -6.87
N PHE A 155 -2.71 -5.70 -6.10
CA PHE A 155 -2.78 -4.24 -6.18
C PHE A 155 -2.59 -3.64 -4.80
N ASN A 156 -1.57 -2.79 -4.66
CA ASN A 156 -1.46 -1.92 -3.51
C ASN A 156 -2.64 -0.93 -3.51
N GLU A 157 -3.30 -0.76 -2.36
CA GLU A 157 -4.30 0.29 -2.15
C GLU A 157 -5.38 0.34 -3.25
N GLN A 158 -5.91 -0.82 -3.66
CA GLN A 158 -6.75 -0.94 -4.86
C GLN A 158 -8.00 -0.05 -4.81
N ASN A 159 -8.58 0.13 -3.61
CA ASN A 159 -9.74 0.98 -3.39
C ASN A 159 -9.49 2.46 -3.69
N SER A 160 -8.23 2.90 -3.76
CA SER A 160 -7.90 4.25 -4.18
C SER A 160 -8.56 4.60 -5.51
N ILE A 161 -8.79 3.67 -6.43
CA ILE A 161 -9.55 3.92 -7.67
C ILE A 161 -10.92 4.55 -7.37
N GLY A 162 -11.66 4.00 -6.41
CA GLY A 162 -13.02 4.43 -6.06
C GLY A 162 -13.08 5.61 -5.10
N LEU A 163 -11.98 5.93 -4.40
CA LEU A 163 -11.96 7.04 -3.44
C LEU A 163 -12.03 8.40 -4.14
N ILE A 164 -12.77 9.32 -3.52
CA ILE A 164 -12.97 10.68 -4.02
C ILE A 164 -11.62 11.44 -4.04
N GLY A 165 -11.35 12.09 -5.17
CA GLY A 165 -10.17 12.92 -5.42
C GLY A 165 -8.82 12.18 -5.50
N SER A 166 -8.81 10.84 -5.46
CA SER A 166 -7.62 10.08 -5.83
C SER A 166 -7.29 10.22 -7.32
N LYS A 167 -6.00 10.23 -7.65
CA LYS A 167 -5.52 10.42 -9.03
C LYS A 167 -5.60 9.09 -9.80
N LYS A 168 -6.58 8.95 -10.70
CA LYS A 168 -6.77 7.74 -11.53
C LYS A 168 -5.59 7.44 -12.47
N ILE A 169 -4.75 8.43 -12.74
CA ILE A 169 -3.48 8.29 -13.46
C ILE A 169 -2.55 7.24 -12.80
N ALA A 170 -2.71 6.97 -11.51
CA ALA A 170 -1.97 5.92 -10.81
C ALA A 170 -2.29 4.51 -11.30
N TYR A 171 -3.39 4.34 -12.04
CA TYR A 171 -3.79 3.12 -12.74
C TYR A 171 -3.64 3.26 -14.26
N GLY A 172 -2.85 4.24 -14.70
CA GLY A 172 -2.58 4.57 -16.10
C GLY A 172 -3.80 5.09 -16.85
N ALA A 173 -4.81 5.61 -16.15
CA ALA A 173 -6.10 5.92 -16.75
C ALA A 173 -6.46 7.40 -16.56
N VAL A 174 -6.93 8.03 -17.64
CA VAL A 174 -7.49 9.39 -17.66
C VAL A 174 -8.91 9.31 -18.20
N CYS A 175 -9.86 9.93 -17.51
CA CYS A 175 -11.24 9.98 -17.99
C CYS A 175 -11.28 10.76 -19.31
N PRO A 176 -11.74 10.17 -20.43
CA PRO A 176 -11.81 10.86 -21.70
C PRO A 176 -12.77 12.06 -21.63
N THR A 177 -12.49 13.12 -22.40
CA THR A 177 -13.38 14.28 -22.50
C THR A 177 -14.76 13.85 -23.00
N GLY A 178 -15.82 14.25 -22.29
CA GLY A 178 -17.20 13.93 -22.64
C GLY A 178 -17.69 12.57 -22.14
N CYS A 179 -16.81 11.75 -21.53
CA CYS A 179 -17.23 10.58 -20.77
C CYS A 179 -17.70 10.97 -19.37
N ASP A 180 -18.67 10.24 -18.85
CA ASP A 180 -19.08 10.39 -17.45
C ASP A 180 -18.00 9.82 -16.53
N GLU A 181 -17.54 10.64 -15.59
CA GLU A 181 -16.43 10.27 -14.70
C GLU A 181 -16.76 9.09 -13.79
N GLN A 182 -18.00 9.00 -13.28
CA GLN A 182 -18.38 7.90 -12.39
C GLN A 182 -18.50 6.59 -13.17
N LEU A 183 -19.04 6.60 -14.39
CA LEU A 183 -19.03 5.42 -15.27
C LEU A 183 -17.60 4.97 -15.58
N PHE A 184 -16.71 5.92 -15.90
CA PHE A 184 -15.29 5.64 -16.15
C PHE A 184 -14.62 5.00 -14.92
N ILE A 185 -14.85 5.54 -13.72
CA ILE A 185 -14.34 4.98 -12.47
C ILE A 185 -14.88 3.57 -12.27
N ASN A 186 -16.19 3.35 -12.43
CA ASN A 186 -16.79 2.04 -12.23
C ASN A 186 -16.23 1.00 -13.20
N GLN A 187 -15.94 1.38 -14.46
CA GLN A 187 -15.26 0.49 -15.41
C GLN A 187 -13.85 0.14 -14.96
N LEU A 188 -13.09 1.14 -14.49
CA LEU A 188 -11.73 0.96 -13.99
C LEU A 188 -11.71 0.04 -12.75
N VAL A 189 -12.66 0.22 -11.83
CA VAL A 189 -12.86 -0.68 -10.68
C VAL A 189 -13.16 -2.10 -11.14
N HIS A 190 -14.11 -2.29 -12.06
CA HIS A 190 -14.47 -3.62 -12.54
C HIS A 190 -13.29 -4.35 -13.21
N ASN A 191 -12.58 -3.67 -14.11
CA ASN A 191 -11.42 -4.22 -14.80
C ASN A 191 -10.31 -4.64 -13.83
N THR A 192 -10.04 -3.84 -12.80
CA THR A 192 -9.02 -4.20 -11.80
C THR A 192 -9.48 -5.30 -10.85
N PHE A 193 -10.78 -5.45 -10.58
CA PHE A 193 -11.30 -6.63 -9.88
C PHE A 193 -11.11 -7.90 -10.72
N VAL A 194 -11.37 -7.84 -12.03
CA VAL A 194 -11.11 -8.99 -12.90
C VAL A 194 -9.62 -9.32 -12.97
N ALA A 195 -8.76 -8.31 -13.07
CA ALA A 195 -7.31 -8.49 -12.98
C ALA A 195 -6.90 -9.15 -11.65
N HIS A 196 -7.44 -8.68 -10.53
CA HIS A 196 -7.20 -9.22 -9.20
C HIS A 196 -7.61 -10.70 -9.11
N ALA A 197 -8.82 -11.06 -9.55
CA ALA A 197 -9.32 -12.43 -9.50
C ALA A 197 -8.48 -13.40 -10.35
N LYS A 198 -8.01 -12.98 -11.54
CA LYS A 198 -7.07 -13.78 -12.35
C LYS A 198 -5.72 -13.99 -11.65
N VAL A 199 -5.22 -12.97 -10.93
CA VAL A 199 -4.00 -13.10 -10.13
C VAL A 199 -4.21 -14.05 -8.94
N VAL A 200 -5.37 -13.98 -8.27
CA VAL A 200 -5.71 -14.91 -7.18
C VAL A 200 -5.73 -16.35 -7.68
N GLU A 201 -6.40 -16.60 -8.80
CA GLU A 201 -6.43 -17.91 -9.47
C GLU A 201 -5.01 -18.44 -9.69
N LYS A 202 -4.10 -17.59 -10.19
CA LYS A 202 -2.71 -17.95 -10.42
C LYS A 202 -1.96 -18.25 -9.13
N VAL A 203 -2.06 -17.40 -8.11
CA VAL A 203 -1.34 -17.58 -6.84
C VAL A 203 -1.72 -18.90 -6.18
N HIS A 204 -3.01 -19.27 -6.20
CA HIS A 204 -3.48 -20.53 -5.62
C HIS A 204 -3.00 -21.79 -6.36
N THR A 205 -2.36 -21.66 -7.52
CA THR A 205 -1.62 -22.77 -8.15
C THR A 205 -0.28 -23.07 -7.48
N ILE A 206 0.26 -22.11 -6.72
CA ILE A 206 1.52 -22.24 -6.00
C ILE A 206 1.24 -22.80 -4.60
N LYS A 207 1.93 -23.90 -4.28
CA LYS A 207 1.78 -24.55 -2.98
C LYS A 207 2.08 -23.57 -1.82
N ASP A 208 1.17 -23.55 -0.85
CA ASP A 208 1.22 -22.76 0.40
C ASP A 208 1.24 -21.23 0.18
N ALA A 209 1.01 -20.75 -1.05
CA ALA A 209 0.92 -19.33 -1.33
C ALA A 209 -0.47 -18.79 -1.01
N ILE A 210 -0.50 -17.54 -0.53
CA ILE A 210 -1.72 -16.82 -0.16
C ILE A 210 -1.78 -15.45 -0.82
N VAL A 211 -2.99 -14.93 -0.98
CA VAL A 211 -3.25 -13.57 -1.46
C VAL A 211 -3.87 -12.70 -0.37
N LEU A 212 -3.33 -11.49 -0.25
CA LEU A 212 -3.81 -10.43 0.63
C LEU A 212 -4.54 -9.37 -0.20
N GLY A 213 -5.82 -9.14 0.08
CA GLY A 213 -6.58 -8.03 -0.50
C GLY A 213 -6.21 -6.72 0.21
N MET A 214 -5.67 -5.74 -0.51
CA MET A 214 -5.13 -4.51 0.11
C MET A 214 -5.98 -3.27 -0.18
N VAL A 215 -6.31 -2.52 0.88
CA VAL A 215 -7.01 -1.22 0.78
C VAL A 215 -6.28 -0.11 1.54
N ILE A 216 -6.55 1.13 1.12
CA ILE A 216 -6.45 2.32 1.96
C ILE A 216 -7.58 2.26 2.98
N TYR A 217 -7.25 2.23 4.27
CA TYR A 217 -8.25 2.27 5.32
C TYR A 217 -8.27 3.63 6.01
N ILE A 218 -9.26 4.46 5.66
CA ILE A 218 -9.56 5.74 6.30
C ILE A 218 -10.93 5.63 6.98
N PRO A 219 -10.99 5.33 8.28
CA PRO A 219 -12.26 5.24 9.00
C PRO A 219 -12.91 6.62 9.11
N HIS A 220 -14.23 6.65 8.93
CA HIS A 220 -15.05 7.85 9.02
C HIS A 220 -15.90 7.81 10.29
N TYR A 221 -15.70 8.77 11.18
CA TYR A 221 -16.62 9.02 12.29
C TYR A 221 -17.76 9.93 11.83
N ALA A 222 -18.98 9.70 12.30
CA ALA A 222 -20.04 10.70 12.18
C ALA A 222 -19.69 11.94 13.02
N ALA A 223 -19.86 13.14 12.46
CA ALA A 223 -19.57 14.38 13.19
C ALA A 223 -20.46 14.59 14.42
N THR A 224 -21.69 14.10 14.36
CA THR A 224 -22.67 14.16 15.44
C THR A 224 -23.51 12.89 15.45
N CYS A 225 -24.35 12.70 16.48
CA CYS A 225 -25.36 11.64 16.50
C CYS A 225 -26.58 11.91 15.60
N ASN A 226 -26.54 12.96 14.76
CA ASN A 226 -27.56 13.19 13.75
C ASN A 226 -27.57 12.02 12.75
N PRO A 227 -28.71 11.34 12.52
CA PRO A 227 -28.78 10.21 11.59
C PRO A 227 -28.26 10.50 10.17
N LEU A 228 -28.32 11.76 9.71
CA LEU A 228 -27.76 12.14 8.42
C LEU A 228 -26.23 12.09 8.38
N ASP A 229 -25.57 12.46 9.48
CA ASP A 229 -24.10 12.39 9.58
C ASP A 229 -23.64 10.93 9.69
N GLU A 230 -24.38 10.08 10.42
CA GLU A 230 -24.12 8.65 10.48
C GLU A 230 -24.31 7.98 9.12
N LEU A 231 -25.41 8.30 8.41
CA LEU A 231 -25.63 7.78 7.06
C LEU A 231 -24.51 8.22 6.11
N GLU A 232 -24.04 9.46 6.20
CA GLU A 232 -22.92 9.94 5.41
C GLU A 232 -21.63 9.18 5.72
N ALA A 233 -21.32 8.92 7.00
CA ALA A 233 -20.17 8.10 7.38
C ALA A 233 -20.24 6.70 6.75
N ARG A 234 -21.42 6.07 6.73
CA ARG A 234 -21.63 4.76 6.07
C ARG A 234 -21.46 4.85 4.55
N ASN A 235 -21.99 5.90 3.91
CA ASN A 235 -21.84 6.10 2.47
C ASN A 235 -20.38 6.29 2.05
N GLN A 236 -19.58 7.02 2.84
CA GLN A 236 -18.15 7.21 2.59
C GLN A 236 -17.37 5.90 2.76
N MET A 237 -17.73 5.08 3.75
CA MET A 237 -17.11 3.77 3.95
C MET A 237 -17.56 2.71 2.93
N ALA A 238 -18.72 2.88 2.29
CA ALA A 238 -19.29 1.89 1.36
C ALA A 238 -18.37 1.54 0.18
N VAL A 239 -17.53 2.49 -0.27
CA VAL A 239 -16.51 2.21 -1.29
C VAL A 239 -15.52 1.19 -0.75
N THR A 240 -14.86 1.47 0.38
CA THR A 240 -13.88 0.56 0.99
C THR A 240 -14.50 -0.78 1.37
N ASP A 241 -15.72 -0.78 1.91
CA ASP A 241 -16.45 -2.00 2.24
C ASP A 241 -16.72 -2.87 0.99
N MET A 242 -17.04 -2.27 -0.16
CA MET A 242 -17.19 -3.02 -1.41
C MET A 242 -15.91 -3.76 -1.83
N TYR A 243 -14.72 -3.18 -1.60
CA TYR A 243 -13.46 -3.89 -1.90
C TYR A 243 -13.25 -5.06 -0.94
N PHE A 244 -13.52 -4.89 0.35
CA PHE A 244 -13.44 -6.00 1.29
C PHE A 244 -14.47 -7.11 0.98
N GLU A 245 -15.70 -6.76 0.61
CA GLU A 245 -16.72 -7.72 0.17
C GLU A 245 -16.28 -8.45 -1.10
N MET A 246 -15.68 -7.73 -2.06
CA MET A 246 -15.12 -8.35 -3.27
C MET A 246 -13.98 -9.31 -2.93
N PHE A 247 -13.05 -8.91 -2.08
CA PHE A 247 -11.93 -9.75 -1.66
C PHE A 247 -12.38 -10.98 -0.85
N THR A 248 -13.45 -10.86 -0.07
CA THR A 248 -13.90 -11.93 0.84
C THR A 248 -14.90 -12.88 0.19
N TYR A 249 -15.82 -12.34 -0.62
CA TYR A 249 -16.98 -13.06 -1.14
C TYR A 249 -17.00 -13.14 -2.67
N GLY A 250 -16.13 -12.38 -3.36
CA GLY A 250 -16.13 -12.30 -4.81
C GLY A 250 -17.39 -11.65 -5.38
N GLU A 251 -18.08 -10.85 -4.57
CA GLU A 251 -19.38 -10.26 -4.88
C GLU A 251 -19.36 -8.74 -4.69
N TYR A 252 -20.05 -8.02 -5.58
CA TYR A 252 -20.29 -6.60 -5.38
C TYR A 252 -21.22 -6.36 -4.20
N SER A 253 -20.90 -5.34 -3.40
CA SER A 253 -21.80 -4.82 -2.39
C SER A 253 -23.19 -4.57 -2.95
N SER A 254 -24.23 -5.08 -2.27
CA SER A 254 -25.62 -4.88 -2.69
C SER A 254 -25.98 -3.39 -2.82
N TYR A 255 -25.48 -2.56 -1.90
CA TYR A 255 -25.66 -1.11 -1.93
C TYR A 255 -24.96 -0.47 -3.14
N MET A 256 -23.67 -0.76 -3.34
CA MET A 256 -22.92 -0.17 -4.46
C MET A 256 -23.47 -0.63 -5.81
N LEU A 257 -23.89 -1.89 -5.93
CA LEU A 257 -24.53 -2.40 -7.14
C LEU A 257 -25.86 -1.70 -7.42
N ALA A 258 -26.70 -1.51 -6.40
CA ALA A 258 -27.96 -0.77 -6.55
C ALA A 258 -27.71 0.70 -6.92
N LYS A 259 -26.72 1.35 -6.29
CA LYS A 259 -26.31 2.71 -6.61
C LYS A 259 -25.89 2.85 -8.08
N MET A 260 -24.98 2.01 -8.54
CA MET A 260 -24.52 2.02 -9.94
C MET A 260 -25.68 1.81 -10.93
N LYS A 261 -26.64 0.93 -10.63
CA LYS A 261 -27.84 0.72 -11.46
C LYS A 261 -28.74 1.96 -11.49
N ASN A 262 -29.05 2.53 -10.33
CA ASN A 262 -29.95 3.68 -10.20
C ASN A 262 -29.37 4.94 -10.87
N GLU A 263 -28.05 5.10 -10.84
CA GLU A 263 -27.35 6.22 -11.48
C GLU A 263 -27.06 5.98 -12.97
N ASN A 264 -27.44 4.79 -13.51
CA ASN A 264 -27.11 4.33 -14.85
C ASN A 264 -25.59 4.38 -15.15
N LYS A 265 -24.78 3.96 -14.16
CA LYS A 265 -23.31 3.95 -14.16
C LYS A 265 -22.72 2.54 -14.02
N MET A 266 -23.47 1.50 -14.35
CA MET A 266 -22.93 0.14 -14.34
C MET A 266 -21.74 0.02 -15.30
N PRO A 267 -20.64 -0.65 -14.91
CA PRO A 267 -19.57 -0.96 -15.84
C PRO A 267 -20.04 -1.99 -16.87
N GLU A 268 -19.38 -2.02 -18.02
CA GLU A 268 -19.47 -3.14 -18.95
C GLU A 268 -18.77 -4.35 -18.33
N MET A 269 -19.52 -5.45 -18.20
CA MET A 269 -19.05 -6.72 -17.67
C MET A 269 -19.09 -7.76 -18.79
N GLU A 270 -18.03 -8.54 -18.96
CA GLU A 270 -17.98 -9.61 -19.95
C GLU A 270 -18.64 -10.89 -19.42
N PRO A 271 -19.17 -11.77 -20.30
CA PRO A 271 -19.64 -13.08 -19.89
C PRO A 271 -18.57 -13.86 -19.12
N GLY A 272 -18.88 -14.28 -17.90
CA GLY A 272 -17.96 -15.02 -17.02
C GLY A 272 -17.25 -14.17 -15.96
N ASP A 273 -17.27 -12.84 -16.06
CA ASP A 273 -16.57 -11.97 -15.10
C ASP A 273 -17.05 -12.19 -13.67
N LEU A 274 -18.38 -12.20 -13.44
CA LEU A 274 -18.92 -12.39 -12.10
C LEU A 274 -18.61 -13.78 -11.51
N GLU A 275 -18.54 -14.81 -12.36
CA GLU A 275 -18.19 -16.17 -11.92
C GLU A 275 -16.71 -16.27 -11.56
N LEU A 276 -15.84 -15.63 -12.36
CA LEU A 276 -14.41 -15.51 -12.08
C LEU A 276 -14.19 -14.80 -10.73
N LEU A 277 -14.87 -13.67 -10.49
CA LEU A 277 -14.75 -12.93 -9.22
C LEU A 277 -15.18 -13.81 -8.03
N LYS A 278 -16.31 -14.50 -8.16
CA LYS A 278 -16.88 -15.36 -7.11
C LYS A 278 -15.97 -16.52 -6.71
N ASN A 279 -15.24 -17.08 -7.66
CA ASN A 279 -14.41 -18.26 -7.44
C ASN A 279 -12.98 -17.94 -6.94
N ASN A 280 -12.59 -16.66 -6.92
CA ASN A 280 -11.21 -16.25 -6.67
C ASN A 280 -11.13 -15.14 -5.61
N THR A 281 -11.30 -15.54 -4.36
CA THR A 281 -11.27 -14.66 -3.17
C THR A 281 -9.92 -14.68 -2.48
N CYS A 282 -9.61 -13.63 -1.73
CA CYS A 282 -8.40 -13.52 -0.92
C CYS A 282 -8.41 -14.48 0.28
N ASP A 283 -7.22 -14.84 0.73
CA ASP A 283 -7.03 -15.60 1.96
C ASP A 283 -7.07 -14.67 3.17
N TRP A 284 -6.40 -13.52 3.07
CA TRP A 284 -6.24 -12.52 4.12
C TRP A 284 -6.64 -11.13 3.62
N LEU A 285 -7.00 -10.24 4.54
CA LEU A 285 -7.21 -8.82 4.26
C LEU A 285 -6.03 -8.01 4.78
N SER A 286 -5.70 -6.93 4.08
CA SER A 286 -4.60 -6.05 4.46
C SER A 286 -4.95 -4.60 4.24
N LEU A 287 -4.29 -3.73 5.00
CA LEU A 287 -4.58 -2.30 4.97
C LEU A 287 -3.35 -1.44 5.16
N SER A 288 -3.37 -0.29 4.47
CA SER A 288 -2.62 0.90 4.88
C SER A 288 -3.47 1.74 5.82
N TYR A 289 -2.85 2.28 6.87
CA TYR A 289 -3.53 3.11 7.86
C TYR A 289 -2.65 4.27 8.34
N TYR A 290 -3.22 5.47 8.37
CA TYR A 290 -2.52 6.68 8.85
C TYR A 290 -3.37 7.59 9.73
N PHE A 291 -4.64 7.80 9.35
CA PHE A 291 -5.54 8.72 10.03
C PHE A 291 -7.02 8.32 9.84
N SER A 292 -7.87 8.78 10.76
CA SER A 292 -9.32 8.81 10.60
C SER A 292 -9.81 10.17 10.08
N THR A 293 -11.04 10.24 9.58
CA THR A 293 -11.71 11.52 9.28
C THR A 293 -13.12 11.58 9.84
N VAL A 294 -13.80 12.70 9.62
CA VAL A 294 -15.14 13.00 10.11
C VAL A 294 -16.08 13.26 8.93
N ALA A 295 -17.23 12.58 8.92
CA ALA A 295 -18.30 12.76 7.97
C ALA A 295 -19.38 13.70 8.52
N SER A 296 -19.83 14.65 7.69
CA SER A 296 -20.96 15.51 7.99
C SER A 296 -21.84 15.62 6.75
N TYR A 297 -23.15 15.53 6.94
CA TYR A 297 -24.09 15.62 5.83
C TYR A 297 -23.96 16.95 5.07
N GLY A 298 -23.83 16.87 3.75
CA GLY A 298 -23.68 18.03 2.86
C GLY A 298 -22.32 18.73 2.92
N LYS A 299 -21.31 18.13 3.57
CA LYS A 299 -19.93 18.63 3.59
C LYS A 299 -18.95 17.56 3.12
N LEU A 300 -17.84 17.98 2.53
CA LEU A 300 -16.77 17.08 2.15
C LEU A 300 -15.97 16.66 3.38
N SER A 301 -15.78 15.35 3.58
CA SER A 301 -14.88 14.79 4.60
C SER A 301 -13.41 14.92 4.23
N MET A 302 -13.11 15.07 2.93
CA MET A 302 -11.75 15.27 2.43
C MET A 302 -11.72 16.37 1.36
N ASP A 303 -10.82 17.33 1.53
CA ASP A 303 -10.45 18.30 0.49
C ASP A 303 -9.17 17.80 -0.21
N MET A 304 -9.25 17.67 -1.53
CA MET A 304 -8.21 17.10 -2.38
C MET A 304 -7.48 18.16 -3.21
N ASN A 305 -7.70 19.45 -2.93
CA ASN A 305 -6.93 20.55 -3.53
C ASN A 305 -5.53 20.64 -2.91
N GLY A 306 -4.54 20.04 -3.58
CA GLY A 306 -3.14 20.06 -3.15
C GLY A 306 -2.79 18.83 -2.30
N ASN A 307 -2.48 19.03 -1.02
CA ASN A 307 -2.31 17.92 -0.08
C ASN A 307 -3.69 17.54 0.47
N ALA A 308 -4.00 16.24 0.55
CA ALA A 308 -5.26 15.75 1.10
C ALA A 308 -5.47 16.26 2.53
N LYS A 309 -6.55 17.00 2.77
CA LYS A 309 -6.94 17.52 4.08
C LYS A 309 -8.23 16.87 4.54
N ALA A 310 -8.12 16.06 5.58
CA ALA A 310 -9.26 15.45 6.26
C ALA A 310 -10.05 16.52 7.03
N ALA A 311 -11.37 16.34 7.14
CA ALA A 311 -12.20 17.08 8.06
C ALA A 311 -11.72 16.86 9.49
N VAL A 312 -11.65 17.95 10.26
CA VAL A 312 -10.98 17.97 11.57
C VAL A 312 -11.88 17.38 12.64
N ASN A 313 -11.41 16.30 13.26
CA ASN A 313 -11.91 15.84 14.54
C ASN A 313 -11.31 16.70 15.68
N PRO A 314 -12.10 17.44 16.46
CA PRO A 314 -11.59 18.35 17.50
C PRO A 314 -10.92 17.64 18.68
N TYR A 315 -11.02 16.32 18.78
CA TYR A 315 -10.43 15.52 19.85
C TYR A 315 -9.02 15.00 19.52
N LEU A 316 -8.56 15.17 18.28
CA LEU A 316 -7.29 14.60 17.80
C LEU A 316 -6.24 15.68 17.54
N LYS A 317 -4.98 15.34 17.79
CA LYS A 317 -3.82 16.12 17.35
C LYS A 317 -3.56 15.87 15.85
N ALA A 318 -2.81 16.75 15.21
CA ALA A 318 -2.37 16.58 13.82
C ALA A 318 -0.86 16.78 13.68
N SER A 319 -0.28 16.10 12.69
CA SER A 319 1.11 16.29 12.24
C SER A 319 1.30 17.62 11.50
N GLU A 320 2.55 17.98 11.21
CA GLU A 320 2.91 19.16 10.38
C GLU A 320 2.23 19.13 8.99
N TRP A 321 2.00 17.93 8.43
CA TRP A 321 1.28 17.77 7.15
C TRP A 321 -0.26 17.80 7.29
N GLY A 322 -0.78 18.09 8.48
CA GLY A 322 -2.22 18.20 8.75
C GLY A 322 -2.95 16.86 8.89
N TRP A 323 -2.23 15.73 8.88
CA TRP A 323 -2.83 14.42 9.12
C TRP A 323 -3.06 14.21 10.61
N GLN A 324 -4.29 13.85 10.97
CA GLN A 324 -4.67 13.62 12.37
C GLN A 324 -4.07 12.30 12.87
N ILE A 325 -3.63 12.29 14.12
CA ILE A 325 -3.05 11.11 14.77
C ILE A 325 -4.16 10.44 15.58
N ASP A 326 -4.62 9.28 15.13
CA ASP A 326 -5.68 8.50 15.79
C ASP A 326 -5.33 7.01 15.89
N PRO A 327 -4.52 6.59 16.87
CA PRO A 327 -4.25 5.16 17.05
C PRO A 327 -5.52 4.36 17.37
N LEU A 328 -6.50 4.95 18.07
CA LEU A 328 -7.70 4.24 18.51
C LEU A 328 -8.59 3.83 17.32
N SER A 329 -8.65 4.65 16.28
CA SER A 329 -9.43 4.30 15.09
C SER A 329 -8.89 3.07 14.36
N LEU A 330 -7.59 2.77 14.46
CA LEU A 330 -7.02 1.54 13.93
C LEU A 330 -7.61 0.32 14.63
N ARG A 331 -7.71 0.34 15.97
CA ARG A 331 -8.39 -0.73 16.74
C ARG A 331 -9.86 -0.85 16.37
N ILE A 332 -10.58 0.27 16.27
CA ILE A 332 -11.99 0.27 15.84
C ILE A 332 -12.12 -0.39 14.46
N GLY A 333 -11.27 0.02 13.52
CA GLY A 333 -11.27 -0.51 12.16
C GLY A 333 -10.95 -1.99 12.09
N LEU A 334 -9.91 -2.44 12.79
CA LEU A 334 -9.54 -3.85 12.86
C LEU A 334 -10.69 -4.71 13.41
N ARG A 335 -11.39 -4.24 14.45
CA ARG A 335 -12.57 -4.92 14.98
C ARG A 335 -13.70 -4.99 13.96
N ASP A 336 -13.99 -3.88 13.29
CA ASP A 336 -15.05 -3.78 12.29
C ASP A 336 -14.78 -4.68 11.08
N ILE A 337 -13.55 -4.65 10.55
CA ILE A 337 -13.11 -5.50 9.43
C ILE A 337 -13.27 -6.97 9.83
N TYR A 338 -12.69 -7.38 10.96
CA TYR A 338 -12.73 -8.78 11.36
C TYR A 338 -14.14 -9.26 11.70
N ALA A 339 -14.96 -8.39 12.31
CA ALA A 339 -16.35 -8.73 12.64
C ALA A 339 -17.20 -9.02 11.41
N ARG A 340 -16.96 -8.30 10.30
CA ARG A 340 -17.73 -8.40 9.05
C ARG A 340 -17.21 -9.48 8.11
N TYR A 341 -15.90 -9.62 7.97
CA TYR A 341 -15.31 -10.43 6.89
C TYR A 341 -14.69 -11.74 7.38
N ARG A 342 -14.32 -11.83 8.67
CA ARG A 342 -13.82 -13.06 9.32
C ARG A 342 -12.61 -13.72 8.64
N LEU A 343 -11.88 -12.98 7.82
CA LEU A 343 -10.56 -13.35 7.33
C LEU A 343 -9.46 -12.76 8.23
N PRO A 344 -8.28 -13.41 8.33
CA PRO A 344 -7.15 -12.81 9.02
C PRO A 344 -6.79 -11.44 8.42
N VAL A 345 -6.36 -10.51 9.26
CA VAL A 345 -6.06 -9.13 8.87
C VAL A 345 -4.58 -8.84 9.10
N MET A 346 -3.98 -7.99 8.26
CA MET A 346 -2.59 -7.54 8.43
C MET A 346 -2.46 -6.04 8.16
N VAL A 347 -1.76 -5.34 9.06
CA VAL A 347 -1.37 -3.94 8.82
C VAL A 347 -0.08 -3.97 8.02
N VAL A 348 -0.16 -3.70 6.72
CA VAL A 348 0.99 -3.81 5.79
C VAL A 348 1.61 -2.45 5.46
N GLU A 349 1.06 -1.38 6.03
CA GLU A 349 1.55 -0.02 5.91
C GLU A 349 0.98 0.86 7.04
N ASN A 350 1.85 1.35 7.92
CA ASN A 350 1.56 2.39 8.91
C ASN A 350 2.87 3.08 9.29
N GLY A 351 2.89 4.40 9.37
CA GLY A 351 4.13 5.11 9.69
C GLY A 351 3.93 6.60 9.91
N PHE A 352 4.99 7.25 10.40
CA PHE A 352 4.98 8.66 10.74
C PHE A 352 6.02 9.42 9.92
N GLY A 353 5.53 10.26 9.01
CA GLY A 353 6.37 11.14 8.20
C GLY A 353 6.67 12.43 8.96
N MET A 354 7.95 12.73 9.21
CA MET A 354 8.38 13.96 9.85
C MET A 354 9.71 14.49 9.29
N ARG A 355 10.07 15.73 9.61
CA ARG A 355 11.36 16.33 9.23
C ARG A 355 12.44 15.90 10.23
N ASP A 356 13.20 14.87 9.88
CA ASP A 356 14.32 14.44 10.72
C ASP A 356 15.58 15.29 10.50
N GLN A 357 16.37 15.47 11.57
CA GLN A 357 17.67 16.13 11.53
C GLN A 357 18.77 15.17 11.96
N LEU A 358 19.72 14.91 11.05
CA LEU A 358 20.89 14.09 11.35
C LEU A 358 21.90 14.90 12.18
N VAL A 359 22.12 14.50 13.43
CA VAL A 359 23.08 15.12 14.34
C VAL A 359 24.00 14.04 14.88
N ASN A 360 25.32 14.22 14.74
CA ASN A 360 26.34 13.27 15.21
C ASN A 360 26.13 11.81 14.75
N GLY A 361 25.58 11.61 13.55
CA GLY A 361 25.37 10.29 12.96
C GLY A 361 24.12 9.54 13.44
N THR A 362 23.19 10.21 14.14
CA THR A 362 21.88 9.68 14.53
C THR A 362 20.79 10.74 14.38
N VAL A 363 19.54 10.34 14.54
CA VAL A 363 18.36 11.21 14.65
C VAL A 363 17.64 10.85 15.95
N GLU A 364 17.34 11.86 16.76
CA GLU A 364 16.46 11.73 17.94
C GLU A 364 15.01 11.94 17.51
N ASP A 365 14.26 10.85 17.33
CA ASP A 365 12.93 10.82 16.71
C ASP A 365 11.84 10.24 17.62
N ASP A 366 11.77 10.74 18.86
CA ASP A 366 10.80 10.31 19.87
C ASP A 366 9.33 10.40 19.41
N ASP A 367 8.99 11.38 18.57
CA ASP A 367 7.62 11.50 18.04
C ASP A 367 7.24 10.32 17.14
N ARG A 368 8.19 9.80 16.36
CA ARG A 368 7.99 8.58 15.55
C ARG A 368 7.79 7.37 16.46
N ILE A 369 8.63 7.23 17.48
CA ILE A 369 8.51 6.17 18.48
C ILE A 369 7.13 6.21 19.15
N ASN A 370 6.72 7.38 19.65
CA ASN A 370 5.44 7.55 20.33
C ASN A 370 4.25 7.25 19.39
N TYR A 371 4.30 7.72 18.14
CA TYR A 371 3.28 7.38 17.14
C TYR A 371 3.17 5.87 16.94
N MET A 372 4.29 5.19 16.65
CA MET A 372 4.27 3.76 16.37
C MET A 372 3.87 2.95 17.60
N LYS A 373 4.40 3.28 18.78
CA LYS A 373 4.04 2.69 20.07
C LYS A 373 2.53 2.71 20.27
N ASP A 374 1.92 3.88 20.15
CA ASP A 374 0.49 4.05 20.43
C ASP A 374 -0.38 3.25 19.44
N HIS A 375 0.03 3.12 18.17
CA HIS A 375 -0.68 2.28 17.20
C HIS A 375 -0.49 0.78 17.47
N ILE A 376 0.74 0.33 17.77
CA ILE A 376 1.03 -1.07 18.11
C ILE A 376 0.27 -1.51 19.37
N GLU A 377 0.15 -0.62 20.37
CA GLU A 377 -0.68 -0.87 21.55
C GLU A 377 -2.15 -1.11 21.17
N GLN A 378 -2.72 -0.30 20.28
CA GLN A 378 -4.09 -0.48 19.81
C GLN A 378 -4.28 -1.76 18.97
N ILE A 379 -3.27 -2.18 18.19
CA ILE A 379 -3.28 -3.48 17.51
C ILE A 379 -3.27 -4.63 18.53
N SER A 380 -2.42 -4.57 19.56
CA SER A 380 -2.40 -5.60 20.61
C SER A 380 -3.75 -5.70 21.32
N LEU A 381 -4.39 -4.57 21.63
CA LEU A 381 -5.71 -4.54 22.25
C LEU A 381 -6.78 -5.15 21.33
N ALA A 382 -6.73 -4.88 20.02
CA ALA A 382 -7.63 -5.50 19.05
C ALA A 382 -7.45 -7.04 19.00
N ILE A 383 -6.21 -7.52 19.05
CA ILE A 383 -5.89 -8.95 19.12
C ILE A 383 -6.46 -9.58 20.40
N ASP A 384 -6.26 -8.92 21.55
CA ASP A 384 -6.79 -9.37 22.84
C ASP A 384 -8.34 -9.39 22.86
N GLU A 385 -8.98 -8.58 22.01
CA GLU A 385 -10.44 -8.57 21.76
C GLU A 385 -10.91 -9.61 20.74
N GLY A 386 -10.00 -10.43 20.21
CA GLY A 386 -10.31 -11.55 19.32
C GLY A 386 -10.16 -11.25 17.83
N VAL A 387 -9.54 -10.14 17.43
CA VAL A 387 -9.15 -9.91 16.03
C VAL A 387 -7.97 -10.80 15.65
N ASP A 388 -8.09 -11.57 14.57
CA ASP A 388 -6.97 -12.34 14.03
C ASP A 388 -6.05 -11.43 13.19
N CYS A 389 -5.24 -10.61 13.87
CA CYS A 389 -4.23 -9.77 13.23
C CYS A 389 -2.88 -10.52 13.17
N ARG A 390 -2.33 -10.70 11.96
CA ARG A 390 -1.19 -11.59 11.68
C ARG A 390 0.15 -10.87 11.55
N GLY A 391 0.17 -9.54 11.43
CA GLY A 391 1.41 -8.80 11.28
C GLY A 391 1.27 -7.28 11.26
N TYR A 392 2.41 -6.62 11.42
CA TYR A 392 2.60 -5.18 11.33
C TYR A 392 3.86 -4.87 10.53
N LEU A 393 3.69 -4.27 9.36
CA LEU A 393 4.78 -3.77 8.52
C LEU A 393 4.78 -2.26 8.54
N MET A 394 5.81 -1.67 9.17
CA MET A 394 5.96 -0.22 9.19
C MET A 394 6.22 0.33 7.78
N TRP A 395 5.67 1.50 7.48
CA TRP A 395 5.90 2.13 6.18
C TRP A 395 7.26 2.81 6.13
N GLY A 396 8.04 2.50 5.08
CA GLY A 396 9.35 3.09 4.87
C GLY A 396 10.26 2.84 6.07
N PRO A 397 10.67 1.59 6.36
CA PRO A 397 11.60 1.29 7.47
C PRO A 397 12.96 1.98 7.29
N ILE A 398 13.29 2.30 6.05
CA ILE A 398 14.37 3.18 5.65
C ILE A 398 13.76 4.41 4.98
N ASP A 399 14.41 5.58 5.12
CA ASP A 399 13.94 6.78 4.43
C ASP A 399 13.82 6.51 2.94
N ILE A 400 12.63 6.75 2.40
CA ILE A 400 12.30 6.64 0.98
C ILE A 400 11.71 7.96 0.52
N LEU A 401 11.67 8.18 -0.80
CA LEU A 401 10.94 9.32 -1.35
C LEU A 401 9.44 9.16 -1.05
N SER A 402 8.74 10.22 -0.66
CA SER A 402 7.28 10.16 -0.51
C SER A 402 6.58 9.88 -1.84
N SER A 403 5.27 9.60 -1.82
CA SER A 403 4.46 9.44 -3.03
C SER A 403 4.41 10.67 -3.95
N GLN A 404 4.94 11.82 -3.49
CA GLN A 404 5.12 13.05 -4.27
C GLN A 404 6.60 13.41 -4.48
N GLY A 405 7.53 12.48 -4.24
CA GLY A 405 8.97 12.69 -4.42
C GLY A 405 9.67 13.48 -3.31
N GLU A 406 9.02 13.73 -2.17
CA GLU A 406 9.59 14.50 -1.06
C GLU A 406 10.46 13.59 -0.19
N MET A 407 11.76 13.84 -0.12
CA MET A 407 12.74 13.23 0.80
C MET A 407 12.72 13.91 2.17
N SER A 408 12.40 15.21 2.24
CA SER A 408 12.38 15.94 3.52
C SER A 408 11.24 15.49 4.45
N LYS A 409 10.23 14.78 3.93
CA LYS A 409 9.24 14.02 4.71
C LYS A 409 9.72 12.58 4.91
N ARG A 410 10.39 12.33 6.03
CA ARG A 410 11.09 11.07 6.31
C ARG A 410 10.24 10.12 7.14
N TYR A 411 10.22 8.85 6.76
CA TYR A 411 9.45 7.78 7.44
C TYR A 411 10.35 6.78 8.18
N GLY A 412 11.60 6.64 7.75
CA GLY A 412 12.56 5.62 8.20
C GLY A 412 12.76 5.54 9.69
N THR A 413 13.06 4.35 10.18
CA THR A 413 13.93 4.18 11.36
C THR A 413 15.41 4.22 10.95
N ILE A 414 15.70 4.12 9.66
CA ILE A 414 17.03 4.31 9.07
C ILE A 414 17.01 5.59 8.23
N TYR A 415 17.84 6.55 8.60
CA TYR A 415 18.05 7.79 7.86
C TYR A 415 18.92 7.55 6.64
N VAL A 416 18.51 8.08 5.47
CA VAL A 416 19.35 8.10 4.26
C VAL A 416 19.86 9.51 4.05
N ASN A 417 21.18 9.67 4.03
CA ASN A 417 21.83 10.97 3.82
C ASN A 417 21.77 11.39 2.36
N ARG A 418 20.60 11.91 1.99
CA ARG A 418 20.26 12.62 0.76
C ARG A 418 19.14 13.62 1.06
N GLU A 419 18.94 14.61 0.21
CA GLU A 419 17.88 15.61 0.31
C GLU A 419 17.04 15.63 -0.97
N ASP A 420 16.03 16.51 -1.04
CA ASP A 420 15.13 16.62 -2.20
C ASP A 420 15.89 16.87 -3.52
N LYS A 421 16.97 17.66 -3.48
CA LYS A 421 17.74 18.10 -4.65
C LYS A 421 19.25 17.79 -4.60
N ASP A 422 19.71 17.10 -3.55
CA ASP A 422 21.12 16.74 -3.38
C ASP A 422 21.21 15.27 -2.96
N LEU A 423 21.84 14.44 -3.78
CA LEU A 423 21.99 13.01 -3.49
C LEU A 423 22.97 12.74 -2.34
N LYS A 424 23.85 13.70 -2.02
CA LYS A 424 24.93 13.56 -1.02
C LYS A 424 25.68 12.22 -1.20
N ASP A 425 25.89 11.45 -0.13
CA ASP A 425 26.56 10.13 -0.17
C ASP A 425 25.58 8.94 -0.06
N MET A 426 24.29 9.21 0.15
CA MET A 426 23.23 8.23 0.42
C MET A 426 23.54 7.22 1.53
N LYS A 427 24.44 7.55 2.46
CA LYS A 427 24.80 6.64 3.55
C LYS A 427 23.62 6.46 4.51
N ARG A 428 23.48 5.23 5.04
CA ARG A 428 22.46 4.86 6.02
C ARG A 428 22.93 5.13 7.45
N TYR A 429 22.04 5.70 8.27
CA TYR A 429 22.28 5.98 9.69
C TYR A 429 21.08 5.51 10.51
N LYS A 430 21.34 4.77 11.59
CA LYS A 430 20.29 4.29 12.50
C LYS A 430 19.76 5.46 13.32
N LYS A 431 18.45 5.67 13.34
CA LYS A 431 17.78 6.65 14.20
C LYS A 431 17.54 6.05 15.59
N LYS A 432 17.08 6.84 16.58
CA LYS A 432 16.68 6.31 17.89
C LYS A 432 15.59 5.24 17.74
N SER A 433 14.62 5.47 16.86
CA SER A 433 13.52 4.55 16.56
C SER A 433 13.97 3.18 16.01
N PHE A 434 15.16 3.06 15.42
CA PHE A 434 15.74 1.77 14.99
C PHE A 434 15.88 0.82 16.18
N TYR A 435 16.50 1.30 17.26
CA TYR A 435 16.76 0.50 18.45
C TYR A 435 15.48 0.22 19.22
N TRP A 436 14.54 1.18 19.24
CA TRP A 436 13.23 0.96 19.81
C TRP A 436 12.47 -0.14 19.06
N TYR A 437 12.38 -0.08 17.73
CA TYR A 437 11.64 -1.08 16.96
C TYR A 437 12.30 -2.45 17.05
N LYS A 438 13.65 -2.51 17.07
CA LYS A 438 14.38 -3.74 17.40
C LYS A 438 13.93 -4.37 18.73
N LYS A 439 13.84 -3.58 19.80
CA LYS A 439 13.35 -4.05 21.12
C LYS A 439 11.91 -4.55 21.05
N VAL A 440 11.04 -3.86 20.31
CA VAL A 440 9.65 -4.30 20.09
C VAL A 440 9.63 -5.68 19.45
N ILE A 441 10.43 -5.90 18.41
CA ILE A 441 10.45 -7.18 17.69
C ILE A 441 11.06 -8.30 18.54
N GLU A 442 12.22 -8.07 19.17
CA GLU A 442 12.91 -9.05 20.04
C GLU A 442 12.02 -9.52 21.19
N THR A 443 11.14 -8.64 21.69
CA THR A 443 10.20 -8.97 22.77
C THR A 443 8.84 -9.45 22.27
N ASN A 444 8.65 -9.59 20.95
CA ASN A 444 7.37 -9.86 20.29
C ASN A 444 6.24 -8.93 20.81
N GLY A 445 6.54 -7.64 20.87
CA GLY A 445 5.65 -6.57 21.31
C GLY A 445 5.33 -6.53 22.81
N LYS A 446 6.07 -7.27 23.65
CA LYS A 446 5.90 -7.22 25.11
C LYS A 446 6.50 -5.96 25.74
N ASP A 447 7.53 -5.39 25.13
CA ASP A 447 8.12 -4.12 25.52
C ASP A 447 8.05 -3.12 24.36
N ILE A 448 7.16 -2.16 24.50
CA ILE A 448 6.99 -1.04 23.56
C ILE A 448 7.35 0.31 24.20
N ALA A 449 7.98 0.31 25.38
CA ALA A 449 8.31 1.54 26.11
C ALA A 449 9.34 2.37 25.33
N ASN A 450 9.17 3.70 25.35
CA ASN A 450 10.15 4.65 24.85
C ASN A 450 11.06 5.04 26.03
N ASP A 451 12.27 4.47 26.07
CA ASP A 451 13.24 4.67 27.14
C ASP A 451 14.20 5.84 26.89
#